data_AF-A0A346AE36-F1
#
_entry.id   AF-A0A346AE36-F1
#
_cell.length_a   1.000
_cell.length_b   1.000
_cell.length_c   1.000
_cell.angle_alpha   90.00
_cell.angle_beta   90.00
_cell.angle_gamma   90.00
#
_symmetry.space_group_name_H-M   'P 1'
#
loop_
_entity.id
_entity.type
_entity.pdbx_description
1 polymer ?
#
loop_
_entity_poly.entity_id
_entity_poly.type
_entity_poly.pdbx_seq_one_letter_code
_entity_poly.pdbx_strand_id
1 'polypeptide(L)'
;MKTAPNPPNSRMSPDADPAAHAPVDAAEESWSSQFDEASEYLGHYFAARSDLWRIRSSKLAWNLAAGIGAGVVGVSLAAVAAACLLAGIAGGLTALLGGRAWAGDLLTGILVLASAGIGFTLIRKRAESARRRRLFAKYEQRHDSQLQRYGHDMSDRAAG
;
A
#
# COMPACT_ATOMS: atom_id res chain seq x y z
N MET A 1 -20.78 53.37 83.45
CA MET A 1 -20.43 52.44 82.35
C MET A 1 -18.91 52.41 82.23
N LYS A 2 -18.34 51.20 82.23
CA LYS A 2 -16.97 50.88 82.66
C LYS A 2 -16.13 50.57 81.42
N THR A 3 -15.11 51.37 81.13
CA THR A 3 -14.06 51.04 80.14
C THR A 3 -12.80 50.60 80.90
N ALA A 4 -12.38 49.36 80.66
CA ALA A 4 -11.11 48.80 81.13
C ALA A 4 -10.66 47.71 80.13
N PRO A 5 -9.34 47.42 80.06
CA PRO A 5 -8.62 47.20 78.81
C PRO A 5 -8.47 45.72 78.43
N ASN A 6 -8.20 45.50 77.14
CA ASN A 6 -8.00 44.20 76.50
C ASN A 6 -6.58 43.64 76.78
N PRO A 7 -6.41 42.44 77.36
CA PRO A 7 -5.11 41.76 77.52
C PRO A 7 -4.78 40.82 76.34
N PRO A 8 -3.54 40.27 76.26
CA PRO A 8 -2.76 40.30 75.04
C PRO A 8 -2.76 39.00 74.21
N ASN A 9 -2.31 39.20 72.97
CA ASN A 9 -1.75 38.24 72.01
C ASN A 9 -1.49 36.83 72.55
N SER A 10 -2.33 35.89 72.13
CA SER A 10 -2.10 34.46 72.27
C SER A 10 -1.72 33.88 70.90
N ARG A 11 -0.41 33.63 70.78
CA ARG A 11 0.20 32.47 70.12
C ARG A 11 -0.13 32.28 68.64
N MET A 12 0.86 32.70 67.85
CA MET A 12 1.39 31.98 66.71
C MET A 12 1.17 30.46 66.83
N SER A 13 0.19 29.93 66.10
CA SER A 13 0.14 28.51 65.74
C SER A 13 1.10 28.30 64.58
N PRO A 14 2.04 27.35 64.69
CA PRO A 14 2.86 26.93 63.57
C PRO A 14 2.01 26.09 62.60
N ASP A 15 2.38 26.18 61.32
CA ASP A 15 2.11 25.18 60.29
C ASP A 15 0.65 25.01 59.84
N ALA A 16 0.32 25.68 58.76
CA ALA A 16 -0.28 25.02 57.59
C ALA A 16 -0.19 26.01 56.43
N ASP A 17 0.93 25.95 55.71
CA ASP A 17 1.01 26.50 54.37
C ASP A 17 0.08 25.65 53.47
N PRO A 18 -1.07 26.16 52.98
CA PRO A 18 -1.94 25.38 52.12
C PRO A 18 -1.32 25.16 50.72
N ALA A 19 -0.15 25.76 50.43
CA ALA A 19 0.47 25.70 49.12
C ALA A 19 1.31 24.44 48.86
N ALA A 20 1.53 23.56 49.85
CA ALA A 20 2.46 22.44 49.71
C ALA A 20 1.95 21.24 48.89
N HIS A 21 0.66 21.21 48.51
CA HIS A 21 0.10 20.13 47.68
C HIS A 21 -0.38 20.58 46.29
N ALA A 22 -0.34 21.88 45.96
CA ALA A 22 -1.01 22.40 44.77
C ALA A 22 -0.29 22.28 43.40
N PRO A 23 1.04 22.12 43.26
CA PRO A 23 1.66 22.22 41.93
C PRO A 23 1.67 20.90 41.13
N VAL A 24 1.58 19.74 41.79
CA VAL A 24 1.68 18.43 41.12
C VAL A 24 0.31 17.98 40.62
N ASP A 25 -0.73 18.14 41.44
CA ASP A 25 -2.12 17.77 41.07
C ASP A 25 -2.67 18.67 39.95
N ALA A 26 -2.34 19.98 39.95
CA ALA A 26 -2.72 20.90 38.89
C ALA A 26 -1.97 20.64 37.56
N ALA A 27 -0.76 20.10 37.62
CA ALA A 27 -0.02 19.68 36.43
C ALA A 27 -0.59 18.38 35.85
N GLU A 28 -1.02 17.43 36.69
CA GLU A 28 -1.61 16.17 36.26
C GLU A 28 -3.00 16.34 35.61
N GLU A 29 -3.81 17.28 36.12
CA GLU A 29 -5.09 17.68 35.51
C GLU A 29 -4.92 18.40 34.15
N SER A 30 -3.84 19.19 33.98
CA SER A 30 -3.54 19.89 32.72
C SER A 30 -3.06 18.95 31.60
N TRP A 31 -2.39 17.85 31.95
CA TRP A 31 -1.89 16.90 30.96
C TRP A 31 -2.98 15.93 30.52
N SER A 32 -3.84 15.47 31.45
CA SER A 32 -4.95 14.57 31.13
C SER A 32 -5.99 15.21 30.21
N SER A 33 -6.32 16.49 30.41
CA SER A 33 -7.24 17.24 29.52
C SER A 33 -6.69 17.43 28.10
N GLN A 34 -5.39 17.67 27.94
CA GLN A 34 -4.76 17.77 26.61
C GLN A 34 -4.75 16.43 25.86
N PHE A 35 -4.61 15.31 26.56
CA PHE A 35 -4.75 13.98 25.95
C PHE A 35 -6.18 13.68 25.52
N ASP A 36 -7.17 14.13 26.29
CA ASP A 36 -8.58 13.93 25.96
C ASP A 36 -8.95 14.69 24.68
N GLU A 37 -8.57 15.97 24.58
CA GLU A 37 -8.74 16.77 23.36
C GLU A 37 -7.97 16.18 22.15
N ALA A 38 -6.72 15.77 22.34
CA ALA A 38 -5.93 15.14 21.27
C ALA A 38 -6.54 13.82 20.80
N SER A 39 -7.15 13.05 21.71
CA SER A 39 -7.84 11.80 21.37
C SER A 39 -9.10 12.05 20.55
N GLU A 40 -9.81 13.15 20.81
CA GLU A 40 -10.99 13.56 20.05
C GLU A 40 -10.62 13.98 18.62
N TYR A 41 -9.55 14.78 18.45
CA TYR A 41 -9.03 15.13 17.11
C TYR A 41 -8.53 13.91 16.34
N LEU A 42 -7.84 12.98 17.01
CA LEU A 42 -7.41 11.72 16.41
C LEU A 42 -8.64 10.87 16.02
N GLY A 43 -9.67 10.81 16.86
CA GLY A 43 -10.93 10.13 16.60
C GLY A 43 -11.59 10.64 15.31
N HIS A 44 -11.68 11.96 15.14
CA HIS A 44 -12.22 12.57 13.92
C HIS A 44 -11.34 12.28 12.67
N TYR A 45 -10.02 12.33 12.81
CA TYR A 45 -9.11 11.99 11.71
C TYR A 45 -9.22 10.52 11.30
N PHE A 46 -9.28 9.59 12.26
CA PHE A 46 -9.44 8.16 11.99
C PHE A 46 -10.81 7.84 11.42
N ALA A 47 -11.88 8.48 11.89
CA ALA A 47 -13.22 8.33 11.33
C ALA A 47 -13.23 8.73 9.85
N ALA A 48 -12.73 9.93 9.51
CA ALA A 48 -12.63 10.38 8.13
C ALA A 48 -11.70 9.49 7.27
N ARG A 49 -10.60 8.99 7.85
CA ARG A 49 -9.69 8.08 7.14
C ARG A 49 -10.34 6.73 6.86
N SER A 50 -11.15 6.22 7.79
CA SER A 50 -11.87 4.97 7.64
C SER A 50 -12.93 5.05 6.53
N ASP A 51 -13.60 6.19 6.40
CA ASP A 51 -14.57 6.42 5.32
C ASP A 51 -13.90 6.45 3.95
N LEU A 52 -12.72 7.08 3.84
CA LEU A 52 -11.92 7.00 2.61
C LEU A 52 -11.53 5.56 2.26
N TRP A 53 -11.20 4.73 3.25
CA TRP A 53 -10.86 3.31 3.04
C TRP A 53 -12.08 2.51 2.61
N ARG A 54 -13.24 2.79 3.21
CA ARG A 54 -14.51 2.17 2.83
C ARG A 54 -14.90 2.48 1.39
N ILE A 55 -14.78 3.74 0.97
CA ILE A 55 -15.06 4.13 -0.43
C ILE A 55 -14.07 3.47 -1.39
N ARG A 56 -12.79 3.38 -1.02
CA ARG A 56 -11.76 2.70 -1.84
C ARG A 56 -12.02 1.20 -1.94
N SER A 57 -12.40 0.54 -0.84
CA SER A 57 -12.65 -0.90 -0.82
C SER A 57 -13.91 -1.27 -1.61
N SER A 58 -15.00 -0.49 -1.51
CA SER A 58 -16.21 -0.75 -2.30
C SER A 58 -15.95 -0.65 -3.81
N LYS A 59 -15.17 0.35 -4.25
CA LYS A 59 -14.76 0.46 -5.67
C LYS A 59 -13.85 -0.69 -6.09
N LEU A 60 -12.91 -1.08 -5.23
CA LEU A 60 -12.03 -2.22 -5.49
C LEU A 60 -12.81 -3.53 -5.58
N ALA A 61 -13.80 -3.74 -4.72
CA ALA A 61 -14.65 -4.94 -4.71
C ALA A 61 -15.43 -5.08 -6.02
N TRP A 62 -16.05 -3.99 -6.51
CA TRP A 62 -16.72 -4.00 -7.81
C TRP A 62 -15.76 -4.26 -8.96
N ASN A 63 -14.58 -3.63 -8.95
CA ASN A 63 -13.57 -3.87 -9.98
C ASN A 63 -13.01 -5.29 -9.95
N LEU A 64 -12.82 -5.87 -8.76
CA LEU A 64 -12.42 -7.27 -8.61
C LEU A 64 -13.50 -8.22 -9.09
N ALA A 65 -14.76 -7.99 -8.71
CA ALA A 65 -15.89 -8.81 -9.15
C ALA A 65 -16.04 -8.77 -10.68
N ALA A 66 -16.03 -7.57 -11.27
CA ALA A 66 -16.06 -7.40 -12.72
C ALA A 66 -14.84 -8.02 -13.40
N GLY A 67 -13.64 -7.83 -12.82
CA GLY A 67 -12.39 -8.39 -13.33
C GLY A 67 -12.36 -9.92 -13.31
N ILE A 68 -12.85 -10.55 -12.23
CA ILE A 68 -12.96 -12.01 -12.13
C ILE A 68 -14.00 -12.52 -13.12
N GLY A 69 -15.18 -11.91 -13.18
CA GLY A 69 -16.24 -12.33 -14.10
C GLY A 69 -15.79 -12.24 -15.57
N ALA A 70 -15.24 -11.10 -15.98
CA ALA A 70 -14.68 -10.92 -17.31
C ALA A 70 -13.49 -11.85 -17.56
N GLY A 71 -12.66 -12.10 -16.55
CA GLY A 71 -11.53 -13.03 -16.62
C GLY A 71 -11.98 -14.46 -16.92
N VAL A 72 -12.99 -14.97 -16.19
CA VAL A 72 -13.52 -16.32 -16.41
C VAL A 72 -14.07 -16.48 -17.82
N VAL A 73 -14.89 -15.53 -18.28
CA VAL A 73 -15.47 -15.56 -19.63
C VAL A 73 -14.36 -15.47 -20.68
N GLY A 74 -13.42 -14.54 -20.51
CA GLY A 74 -12.31 -14.34 -21.45
C GLY A 74 -11.41 -15.57 -21.56
N VAL A 75 -11.04 -16.17 -20.43
CA VAL A 75 -10.23 -17.40 -20.40
C VAL A 75 -10.99 -18.57 -21.03
N SER A 76 -12.27 -18.73 -20.74
CA SER A 76 -13.09 -19.82 -21.30
C SER A 76 -13.22 -19.70 -22.81
N LEU A 77 -13.52 -18.49 -23.31
CA LEU A 77 -13.62 -18.23 -24.73
C LEU A 77 -12.28 -18.44 -25.44
N ALA A 78 -11.19 -17.96 -24.84
CA ALA A 78 -9.84 -18.17 -25.36
C ALA A 78 -9.47 -19.66 -25.41
N ALA A 79 -9.86 -20.45 -24.40
CA ALA A 79 -9.62 -21.88 -24.37
C ALA A 79 -10.38 -22.61 -25.48
N VAL A 80 -11.66 -22.30 -25.69
CA VAL A 80 -12.46 -22.89 -26.78
C VAL A 80 -11.90 -22.49 -28.15
N ALA A 81 -11.57 -21.21 -28.35
CA ALA A 81 -10.98 -20.74 -29.59
C ALA A 81 -9.64 -21.41 -29.88
N ALA A 82 -8.78 -21.57 -28.85
CA ALA A 82 -7.53 -22.30 -28.96
C ALA A 82 -7.77 -23.77 -29.33
N ALA A 83 -8.71 -24.46 -28.66
CA ALA A 83 -9.03 -25.85 -28.97
C ALA A 83 -9.51 -26.04 -30.42
N CYS A 84 -10.42 -25.17 -30.89
CA CYS A 84 -10.87 -25.20 -32.29
C CYS A 84 -9.73 -24.93 -33.27
N LEU A 85 -8.84 -23.99 -32.97
CA LEU A 85 -7.69 -23.66 -33.81
C LEU A 85 -6.71 -24.84 -33.88
N LEU A 86 -6.43 -25.50 -32.76
CA LEU A 86 -5.57 -26.69 -32.71
C LEU A 86 -6.18 -27.87 -33.46
N ALA A 87 -7.49 -28.10 -33.31
CA ALA A 87 -8.19 -29.13 -34.08
C ALA A 87 -8.13 -28.84 -35.60
N GLY A 88 -8.25 -27.58 -36.00
CA GLY A 88 -8.10 -27.16 -37.40
C GLY A 88 -6.69 -27.40 -37.94
N ILE A 89 -5.65 -27.06 -37.17
CA ILE A 89 -4.25 -27.31 -37.55
C ILE A 89 -3.98 -28.81 -37.65
N ALA A 90 -4.40 -29.59 -36.66
CA ALA A 90 -4.23 -31.04 -36.66
C ALA A 90 -4.95 -31.70 -37.85
N GLY A 91 -6.18 -31.27 -38.15
CA GLY A 91 -6.93 -31.73 -39.32
C GLY A 91 -6.25 -31.35 -40.64
N GLY A 92 -5.78 -30.12 -40.77
CA GLY A 92 -5.05 -29.64 -41.96
C GLY A 92 -3.75 -30.41 -42.18
N LEU A 93 -2.97 -30.63 -41.12
CA LEU A 93 -1.73 -31.42 -41.18
C LEU A 93 -2.02 -32.89 -41.47
N THR A 94 -3.09 -33.45 -40.90
CA THR A 94 -3.52 -34.83 -41.19
C THR A 94 -3.85 -35.01 -42.66
N ALA A 95 -4.59 -34.06 -43.25
CA ALA A 95 -4.91 -34.07 -44.68
C ALA A 95 -3.64 -33.98 -45.55
N LEU A 96 -2.69 -33.12 -45.17
CA LEU A 96 -1.39 -32.98 -45.85
C LEU A 96 -0.52 -34.24 -45.75
N LEU A 97 -0.62 -34.99 -44.65
CA LEU A 97 0.17 -36.20 -44.38
C LEU A 97 -0.51 -37.48 -44.86
N GLY A 98 -1.49 -37.37 -45.75
CA GLY A 98 -2.16 -38.51 -46.37
C GLY A 98 -3.15 -39.23 -45.45
N GLY A 99 -3.83 -38.49 -44.57
CA GLY A 99 -4.86 -39.03 -43.68
C GLY A 99 -4.34 -39.67 -42.39
N ARG A 100 -3.04 -39.56 -42.10
CA ARG A 100 -2.41 -40.11 -40.89
C ARG A 100 -2.67 -39.19 -39.69
N ALA A 101 -3.80 -39.39 -39.02
CA ALA A 101 -4.22 -38.58 -37.86
C ALA A 101 -3.12 -38.46 -36.78
N TRP A 102 -2.47 -39.57 -36.45
CA TRP A 102 -1.39 -39.59 -35.45
C TRP A 102 -0.23 -38.64 -35.77
N ALA A 103 0.10 -38.45 -37.05
CA ALA A 103 1.19 -37.59 -37.47
C ALA A 103 0.81 -36.11 -37.42
N GLY A 104 -0.45 -35.79 -37.76
CA GLY A 104 -1.00 -34.44 -37.64
C GLY A 104 -1.09 -33.99 -36.18
N ASP A 105 -1.58 -34.86 -35.29
CA ASP A 105 -1.67 -34.60 -33.86
C ASP A 105 -0.28 -34.38 -33.24
N LEU A 106 0.69 -35.24 -33.59
CA LEU A 106 2.06 -35.15 -33.07
C LEU A 106 2.74 -33.83 -33.47
N LEU A 107 2.65 -33.43 -34.74
CA LEU A 107 3.23 -32.18 -35.22
C LEU A 107 2.54 -30.96 -34.61
N THR A 108 1.22 -31.00 -34.47
CA THR A 108 0.46 -29.93 -33.80
C THR A 108 0.91 -29.78 -32.35
N GLY A 109 1.06 -30.89 -31.62
CA GLY A 109 1.55 -30.88 -30.24
C GLY A 109 2.96 -30.28 -30.11
N ILE A 110 3.87 -30.65 -31.00
CA ILE A 110 5.24 -30.08 -31.04
C ILE A 110 5.19 -28.57 -31.31
N LEU A 111 4.37 -28.13 -32.26
CA LEU A 111 4.22 -26.71 -32.61
C LEU A 111 3.68 -25.89 -31.41
N VAL A 112 2.71 -26.44 -30.69
CA VAL A 112 2.16 -25.82 -29.48
C VAL A 112 3.20 -25.73 -28.37
N LEU A 113 3.94 -26.80 -28.11
CA LEU A 113 4.99 -26.80 -27.09
C LEU A 113 6.11 -25.79 -27.43
N ALA A 114 6.53 -25.75 -28.69
CA ALA A 114 7.54 -24.80 -29.15
C ALA A 114 7.06 -23.34 -29.01
N SER A 115 5.84 -23.04 -29.47
CA SER A 115 5.27 -21.70 -29.37
C SER A 115 5.03 -21.26 -27.93
N ALA A 116 4.56 -22.17 -27.05
CA ALA A 116 4.42 -21.91 -25.62
C ALA A 116 5.77 -21.61 -24.95
N GLY A 117 6.80 -22.40 -25.26
CA GLY A 117 8.17 -22.19 -24.75
C GLY A 117 8.71 -20.81 -25.17
N ILE A 118 8.61 -20.47 -26.45
CA ILE A 118 9.03 -19.15 -26.96
C ILE A 118 8.23 -18.03 -26.28
N GLY A 119 6.90 -18.15 -26.23
CA GLY A 119 6.02 -17.17 -25.60
C GLY A 119 6.38 -16.91 -24.14
N PHE A 120 6.60 -17.97 -23.36
CA PHE A 120 6.98 -17.86 -21.95
C PHE A 120 8.31 -17.10 -21.76
N THR A 121 9.32 -17.39 -22.59
CA THR A 121 10.62 -16.70 -22.50
C THR A 121 10.51 -15.21 -22.87
N LEU A 122 9.70 -14.87 -23.87
CA LEU A 122 9.46 -13.48 -24.27
C LEU A 122 8.72 -12.68 -23.18
N ILE A 123 7.68 -13.28 -22.58
CA ILE A 123 6.92 -12.65 -21.49
C ILE A 123 7.83 -12.40 -20.29
N ARG A 124 8.67 -13.38 -19.90
CA ARG A 124 9.65 -13.20 -18.81
C ARG A 124 10.61 -12.04 -19.09
N LYS A 125 11.24 -12.03 -20.27
CA LYS A 125 12.17 -10.96 -20.65
C LYS A 125 11.50 -9.59 -20.63
N ARG A 126 10.26 -9.49 -21.12
CA ARG A 126 9.49 -8.24 -21.12
C ARG A 126 9.15 -7.80 -19.70
N ALA A 127 8.72 -8.72 -18.83
CA ALA A 127 8.42 -8.42 -17.42
C ALA A 127 9.67 -7.92 -16.67
N GLU A 128 10.83 -8.53 -16.88
CA GLU A 128 12.09 -8.08 -16.29
C GLU A 128 12.48 -6.68 -16.77
N SER A 129 12.36 -6.40 -18.07
CA SER A 129 12.65 -5.07 -18.62
C SER A 129 11.75 -3.99 -18.01
N ALA A 130 10.46 -4.28 -17.80
CA ALA A 130 9.52 -3.37 -17.17
C ALA A 130 9.86 -3.12 -15.69
N ARG A 131 10.29 -4.16 -14.97
CA ARG A 131 10.76 -4.02 -13.58
C ARG A 131 12.02 -3.16 -13.50
N ARG A 132 12.98 -3.36 -14.40
CA ARG A 132 14.21 -2.55 -14.47
C ARG A 132 13.90 -1.08 -14.74
N ARG A 133 13.00 -0.77 -15.68
CA ARG A 133 12.58 0.62 -15.95
C ARG A 133 11.95 1.30 -14.74
N ARG A 134 11.12 0.59 -13.97
CA ARG A 134 10.54 1.13 -12.72
C ARG A 134 11.60 1.37 -11.65
N LEU A 135 12.65 0.55 -11.60
CA LEU A 135 13.78 0.76 -10.70
C LEU A 135 14.57 2.01 -11.10
N PHE A 136 14.93 2.17 -12.37
CA PHE A 136 15.64 3.35 -12.86
C PHE A 136 14.85 4.65 -12.63
N ALA A 137 13.56 4.66 -12.95
CA ALA A 137 12.70 5.82 -12.69
C ALA A 137 12.67 6.21 -11.20
N LYS A 138 12.76 5.23 -10.29
CA LYS A 138 12.83 5.48 -8.85
C LYS A 138 14.19 6.06 -8.41
N TYR A 139 15.28 5.75 -9.12
CA TYR A 139 16.60 6.30 -8.85
C TYR A 139 16.76 7.70 -9.44
N GLU A 140 16.29 7.96 -10.67
CA GLU A 140 16.24 9.31 -11.26
C GLU A 140 15.42 10.28 -10.39
N GLN A 141 14.22 9.86 -9.96
CA GLN A 141 13.40 10.70 -9.07
C GLN A 141 14.10 11.05 -7.75
N ARG A 142 14.97 10.17 -7.25
CA ARG A 142 15.76 10.43 -6.02
C ARG A 142 16.98 11.31 -6.27
N HIS A 143 17.50 11.34 -7.49
CA HIS A 143 18.61 12.21 -7.88
C HIS A 143 18.10 13.64 -8.11
N ASP A 144 16.98 13.79 -8.83
CA ASP A 144 16.33 15.09 -9.05
C ASP A 144 15.88 15.76 -7.74
N SER A 145 15.33 14.98 -6.82
CA SER A 145 14.92 15.49 -5.51
C SER A 145 16.08 15.83 -4.57
N GLN A 146 17.28 15.29 -4.80
CA GLN A 146 18.50 15.68 -4.06
C GLN A 146 19.13 16.95 -4.64
N LEU A 147 19.17 17.08 -5.98
CA LEU A 147 19.61 18.30 -6.66
C LEU A 147 18.75 19.51 -6.26
N GLN A 148 17.42 19.36 -6.21
CA GLN A 148 16.52 20.42 -5.77
C GLN A 148 16.68 20.78 -4.28
N ARG A 149 17.09 19.83 -3.43
CA ARG A 149 17.10 20.01 -1.98
C ARG A 149 18.46 20.44 -1.42
N TYR A 150 19.55 20.07 -2.07
CA TYR A 150 20.91 20.35 -1.59
C TYR A 150 21.79 21.10 -2.62
N GLY A 151 21.31 21.30 -3.84
CA GLY A 151 21.96 22.13 -4.85
C GLY A 151 23.29 21.60 -5.43
N HIS A 152 23.87 20.55 -4.85
CA HIS A 152 25.14 19.93 -5.27
C HIS A 152 25.02 18.40 -5.26
N ASP A 153 25.65 17.75 -6.24
CA ASP A 153 25.70 16.28 -6.34
C ASP A 153 26.84 15.73 -5.46
N MET A 154 26.62 14.62 -4.76
CA MET A 154 27.65 14.02 -3.89
C MET A 154 28.81 13.40 -4.70
N SER A 155 28.62 13.20 -6.00
CA SER A 155 29.63 12.74 -6.95
C SER A 155 30.79 13.74 -7.11
N ASP A 156 30.57 15.04 -6.90
CA ASP A 156 31.63 16.07 -6.95
C ASP A 156 32.60 15.99 -5.75
N ARG A 157 32.21 15.34 -4.64
CA ARG A 157 33.09 15.16 -3.47
C ARG A 157 33.95 13.91 -3.51
N ALA A 158 33.70 12.99 -4.44
CA ALA A 158 34.52 11.79 -4.61
C ALA A 158 35.64 11.96 -5.65
N ALA A 159 35.63 13.07 -6.40
CA ALA A 159 36.60 13.37 -7.44
C ALA A 159 37.63 14.46 -7.06
N GLY A 160 37.59 14.98 -5.83
CA GLY A 160 38.57 15.92 -5.26
C GLY A 160 39.27 15.32 -4.05
#